data_AF-A0A1M4ZNL9-F1
#
_entry.id   AF-A0A1M4ZNL9-F1
#
_cell.length_a   1.000
_cell.length_b   1.000
_cell.length_c   1.000
_cell.angle_alpha   90.00
_cell.angle_beta   90.00
_cell.angle_gamma   90.00
#
_symmetry.space_group_name_H-M   'P 1'
#
loop_
_entity.id
_entity.type
_entity.pdbx_description
1 polymer ?
#
loop_
_entity_poly.entity_id
_entity_poly.type
_entity_poly.pdbx_seq_one_letter_code
_entity_poly.pdbx_strand_id
1 'polypeptide(L)'
;MKNIGAFKKSLIISIIYVGLSILALLAIYPGSSFNGAWCWFVLELTLPVSFLSFGLIYFGILDEVGILQVQGVMFLITWFFLYCVMKKK
;
A
#
# COMPACT_ATOMS: atom_id res chain seq x y z
N MET A 1 1.21 26.04 -13.55
CA MET A 1 -0.05 25.24 -13.44
C MET A 1 0.12 23.73 -13.71
N LYS A 2 1.10 23.25 -14.50
CA LYS A 2 1.31 21.81 -14.81
C LYS A 2 1.54 20.91 -13.58
N ASN A 3 2.19 21.44 -12.53
CA ASN A 3 2.58 20.67 -11.33
C ASN A 3 1.40 20.27 -10.41
N ILE A 4 0.33 21.06 -10.38
CA ILE A 4 -0.85 20.79 -9.53
C ILE A 4 -1.62 19.57 -10.04
N GLY A 5 -1.66 19.37 -11.37
CA GLY A 5 -2.27 18.19 -11.97
C GLY A 5 -1.50 16.91 -11.62
N ALA A 6 -0.17 16.93 -11.71
CA ALA A 6 0.68 15.80 -11.35
C ALA A 6 0.58 15.45 -9.85
N PHE A 7 0.55 16.47 -8.98
CA PHE A 7 0.35 16.29 -7.55
C PHE A 7 -0.97 15.57 -7.23
N LYS A 8 -2.10 16.08 -7.73
CA LYS A 8 -3.42 15.49 -7.45
C LYS A 8 -3.53 14.06 -7.99
N LYS A 9 -3.06 13.82 -9.23
CA LYS A 9 -3.11 12.49 -9.85
C LYS A 9 -2.24 11.47 -9.12
N SER A 10 -0.99 11.82 -8.81
CA SER A 10 -0.09 10.94 -8.06
C SER A 10 -0.64 10.60 -6.69
N LEU A 11 -1.24 11.58 -5.99
CA LEU A 11 -1.84 11.37 -4.67
C LEU A 11 -3.04 10.42 -4.74
N ILE A 12 -3.97 10.61 -5.69
CA ILE A 12 -5.13 9.72 -5.86
C ILE A 12 -4.70 8.29 -6.19
N ILE A 13 -3.77 8.12 -7.14
CA ILE A 13 -3.29 6.78 -7.53
C ILE A 13 -2.61 6.09 -6.33
N SER A 14 -1.82 6.83 -5.55
CA SER A 14 -1.12 6.27 -4.38
C SER A 14 -2.09 5.87 -3.28
N ILE A 15 -3.13 6.67 -3.02
CA ILE A 15 -4.18 6.35 -2.05
C ILE A 15 -4.88 5.05 -2.45
N ILE A 16 -5.26 4.91 -3.71
CA ILE A 16 -5.95 3.70 -4.19
C ILE A 16 -5.01 2.49 -4.12
N TYR A 17 -3.79 2.62 -4.63
CA TYR A 17 -2.85 1.51 -4.71
C TYR A 17 -2.39 1.00 -3.34
N VAL A 18 -1.98 1.92 -2.45
CA VAL A 18 -1.54 1.55 -1.09
C VAL A 18 -2.73 1.26 -0.17
N GLY A 19 -3.88 1.91 -0.39
CA GLY A 19 -5.11 1.57 0.32
C GLY A 19 -5.58 0.14 0.06
N LEU A 20 -5.48 -0.34 -1.19
CA LEU A 20 -5.75 -1.74 -1.54
C LEU A 20 -4.79 -2.70 -0.83
N SER A 21 -3.50 -2.34 -0.75
CA SER A 21 -2.49 -3.09 0.01
C SER A 21 -2.87 -3.22 1.49
N ILE A 22 -3.26 -2.10 2.13
CA ILE A 22 -3.68 -2.08 3.54
C ILE A 22 -4.87 -3.02 3.76
N LEU A 23 -5.91 -2.94 2.92
CA LEU A 23 -7.08 -3.80 3.05
C LEU A 23 -6.73 -5.27 2.94
N ALA A 24 -5.86 -5.63 1.99
CA ALA A 24 -5.45 -7.02 1.80
C ALA A 24 -4.55 -7.53 2.95
N LEU A 25 -3.64 -6.69 3.47
CA LEU A 25 -2.78 -7.00 4.61
C LEU A 25 -3.58 -7.20 5.90
N LEU A 26 -4.54 -6.32 6.20
CA LEU A 26 -5.42 -6.47 7.37
C LEU A 26 -6.37 -7.66 7.23
N ALA A 27 -6.76 -8.01 6.00
CA ALA A 27 -7.60 -9.18 5.75
C ALA A 27 -6.83 -10.50 5.92
N ILE A 28 -5.53 -10.53 5.60
CA ILE A 28 -4.71 -11.73 5.78
C ILE A 28 -4.15 -11.89 7.21
N TYR A 29 -4.17 -10.82 8.01
CA TYR A 29 -3.67 -10.84 9.37
C TYR A 29 -4.35 -11.96 10.19
N PRO A 30 -3.59 -12.74 11.00
CA PRO A 30 -4.16 -13.85 11.76
C PRO A 30 -5.31 -13.40 12.67
N GLY A 31 -6.46 -14.05 12.56
CA GLY A 31 -7.66 -13.70 13.33
C GLY A 31 -8.59 -12.69 12.66
N SER A 32 -8.23 -12.17 11.48
CA SER A 32 -9.11 -11.30 10.70
C SER A 32 -10.35 -12.04 10.20
N SER A 33 -11.54 -11.50 10.51
CA SER A 33 -12.82 -12.01 9.98
C SER A 33 -13.04 -11.65 8.51
N PHE A 34 -12.13 -10.85 7.92
CA PHE A 34 -12.23 -10.37 6.54
C PHE A 34 -11.34 -11.18 5.57
N ASN A 35 -10.73 -12.26 6.04
CA ASN A 35 -9.85 -13.13 5.25
C ASN A 35 -10.64 -13.85 4.14
N GLY A 36 -10.25 -13.64 2.89
CA GLY A 36 -10.84 -14.30 1.73
C GLY A 36 -9.83 -14.48 0.60
N ALA A 37 -10.16 -15.33 -0.37
CA ALA A 37 -9.28 -15.61 -1.51
C ALA A 37 -8.89 -14.34 -2.30
N TRP A 38 -9.77 -13.34 -2.32
CA TRP A 38 -9.54 -12.04 -2.95
C TRP A 38 -8.31 -11.30 -2.38
N CYS A 39 -7.97 -11.51 -1.10
CA CYS A 39 -6.84 -10.84 -0.45
C CYS A 39 -5.52 -11.22 -1.13
N TRP A 40 -5.37 -12.48 -1.52
CA TRP A 40 -4.16 -12.98 -2.19
C TRP A 40 -3.97 -12.33 -3.57
N PHE A 41 -5.05 -12.22 -4.35
CA PHE A 41 -5.00 -11.54 -5.64
C PHE A 41 -4.65 -10.05 -5.50
N VAL A 42 -5.20 -9.37 -4.48
CA VAL A 42 -4.87 -7.96 -4.22
C VAL A 42 -3.44 -7.82 -3.72
N LEU A 43 -2.95 -8.72 -2.87
CA LEU A 43 -1.56 -8.73 -2.40
C LEU A 43 -0.58 -8.93 -3.56
N GLU A 44 -0.89 -9.82 -4.50
CA GLU A 44 -0.06 -10.04 -5.69
C GLU A 44 -0.01 -8.80 -6.58
N LEU A 45 -1.15 -8.14 -6.80
CA LEU A 45 -1.22 -6.88 -7.54
C LEU A 45 -0.46 -5.73 -6.85
N THR A 46 -0.49 -5.72 -5.52
CA THR A 46 0.14 -4.69 -4.68
C THR A 46 1.49 -5.11 -4.11
N LEU A 47 2.08 -6.20 -4.62
CA LEU A 47 3.28 -6.82 -4.08
C LEU A 47 4.44 -5.83 -3.85
N PRO A 48 4.77 -4.90 -4.77
CA PRO A 48 5.82 -3.91 -4.55
C PRO A 48 5.66 -3.08 -3.28
N VAL A 49 4.43 -2.80 -2.84
CA VAL A 49 4.15 -1.99 -1.65
C VAL A 49 3.72 -2.82 -0.44
N SER A 50 3.27 -4.05 -0.65
CA SER A 50 2.85 -4.96 0.41
C SER A 50 3.97 -5.90 0.88
N PHE A 51 5.03 -6.12 0.09
CA PHE A 51 6.07 -7.13 0.33
C PHE A 51 6.69 -7.05 1.74
N LEU A 52 7.08 -5.85 2.18
CA LEU A 52 7.68 -5.66 3.50
C LEU A 52 6.70 -5.98 4.63
N SER A 53 5.49 -5.43 4.58
CA SER A 53 4.47 -5.71 5.60
C SER A 53 4.07 -7.18 5.59
N PHE A 54 3.88 -7.79 4.43
CA PHE A 54 3.54 -9.21 4.29
C PHE A 54 4.60 -10.11 4.93
N GLY A 55 5.88 -9.88 4.64
CA GLY A 55 6.98 -10.63 5.25
C GLY A 55 7.02 -10.46 6.76
N LEU A 56 6.85 -9.24 7.27
CA LEU A 56 6.87 -8.98 8.70
C LEU A 56 5.64 -9.55 9.45
N ILE A 57 4.47 -9.60 8.81
CA ILE A 57 3.29 -10.32 9.33
C ILE A 57 3.59 -11.83 9.39
N TYR A 58 4.20 -12.38 8.34
CA TYR A 58 4.54 -13.80 8.26
C TYR A 58 5.49 -14.24 9.39
N PHE A 59 6.44 -13.38 9.77
CA PHE A 59 7.33 -13.60 10.91
C PHE A 59 6.73 -13.23 12.27
N GLY A 60 5.47 -12.78 12.34
CA GLY A 60 4.81 -12.40 13.59
C GLY A 60 5.38 -11.14 14.24
N ILE A 61 6.03 -10.26 13.47
CA ILE A 61 6.72 -9.05 13.96
C ILE A 61 5.76 -7.86 14.00
N LEU A 62 4.85 -7.75 13.03
CA LEU A 62 3.88 -6.67 12.96
C LEU A 62 2.53 -7.10 13.51
N ASP A 63 1.94 -6.25 14.33
CA ASP A 63 0.52 -6.21 14.64
C ASP A 63 -0.24 -5.31 13.64
N GLU A 64 -1.56 -5.22 13.77
CA GLU A 64 -2.41 -4.40 12.89
C GLU A 64 -1.99 -2.93 12.84
N VAL A 65 -1.58 -2.36 13.98
CA VAL A 65 -1.10 -0.98 14.07
C VAL A 65 0.22 -0.83 13.35
N GLY A 66 1.14 -1.77 13.51
CA GLY A 66 2.40 -1.81 12.79
C GLY A 66 2.21 -1.91 11.27
N ILE A 67 1.22 -2.66 10.79
CA ILE A 67 0.87 -2.71 9.36
C ILE A 67 0.55 -1.30 8.85
N LEU A 68 -0.29 -0.55 9.58
CA LEU A 68 -0.65 0.83 9.20
C LEU A 68 0.55 1.76 9.21
N GLN A 69 1.48 1.62 10.16
CA GLN A 69 2.70 2.42 10.21
C GLN A 69 3.60 2.18 9.00
N VAL A 70 3.89 0.91 8.68
CA VAL A 70 4.72 0.55 7.52
C VAL A 70 4.04 0.99 6.22
N GLN A 71 2.74 0.76 6.08
CA GLN A 71 1.99 1.18 4.90
C GLN A 71 1.90 2.70 4.76
N GLY A 72 1.87 3.45 5.87
CA GLY A 72 1.99 4.92 5.85
C GLY A 72 3.31 5.41 5.26
N VAL A 73 4.42 4.75 5.61
CA VAL A 73 5.73 5.04 5.00
C VAL A 73 5.75 4.65 3.52
N MET A 74 5.23 3.48 3.17
CA MET A 74 5.14 3.02 1.78
C MET A 74 4.25 3.92 0.92
N PHE A 75 3.20 4.50 1.50
CA PHE A 75 2.37 5.52 0.84
C PHE A 75 3.18 6.75 0.48
N LEU A 76 3.94 7.31 1.42
CA LEU A 76 4.76 8.50 1.16
C LEU A 76 5.82 8.24 0.08
N ILE A 77 6.48 7.07 0.13
CA ILE A 77 7.48 6.65 -0.87
C ILE A 77 6.83 6.51 -2.25
N THR A 78 5.72 5.77 -2.34
CA THR A 78 4.99 5.53 -3.59
C THR A 78 4.50 6.83 -4.20
N TRP A 79 3.92 7.69 -3.37
CA TRP A 79 3.42 8.99 -3.78
C TRP A 79 4.53 9.89 -4.30
N PHE A 80 5.64 10.00 -3.57
CA PHE A 80 6.78 10.80 -3.99
C PHE A 80 7.37 10.29 -5.32
N PHE A 81 7.52 8.97 -5.46
CA PHE A 81 7.99 8.36 -6.70
C PHE A 81 7.07 8.67 -7.88
N LEU A 82 5.75 8.44 -7.73
CA LEU A 82 4.77 8.73 -8.77
C LEU A 82 4.73 10.21 -9.13
N TYR A 83 4.82 11.09 -8.14
CA TYR A 83 4.92 12.53 -8.36
C TYR A 83 6.14 12.90 -9.20
N CYS A 84 7.32 12.34 -8.88
CA CYS A 84 8.54 12.55 -9.64
C CYS A 84 8.42 12.06 -11.09
N VAL A 85 7.84 10.88 -11.31
CA VAL A 85 7.62 10.31 -12.65
C VAL A 85 6.65 11.18 -13.47
N MET A 86 5.54 11.60 -12.86
CA MET A 86 4.52 12.41 -13.53
C MET A 86 4.97 13.83 -13.81
N LYS A 87 5.80 14.43 -12.95
CA LYS A 87 6.36 15.76 -13.17
C LYS A 87 7.32 15.81 -14.36
N LYS A 88 7.99 14.69 -14.68
CA LYS A 88 8.90 14.58 -15.83
C LYS A 88 8.17 14.46 -17.18
N LYS A 89 6.87 14.16 -17.18
CA LYS A 89 6.00 14.16 -18.37
C LYS A 89 5.33 15.53 -18.59
#